data_AF-A0A9D6HNC3-F1
#
_entry.id   AF-A0A9D6HNC3-F1
#
_cell.length_a   1.000
_cell.length_b   1.000
_cell.length_c   1.000
_cell.angle_alpha   90.00
_cell.angle_beta   90.00
_cell.angle_gamma   90.00
#
_symmetry.space_group_name_H-M   'P 1'
#
loop_
_entity.id
_entity.type
_entity.pdbx_description
1 polymer ?
#
loop_
_entity_poly.entity_id
_entity_poly.type
_entity_poly.pdbx_seq_one_letter_code
_entity_poly.pdbx_strand_id
1 'polypeptide(L)'
;MDRSGDETPEAEARFDAEARFEQALQLLKRDGRIKGFVHAKHNGDLDVQGIDFLIFPRGTSLVFAAQVKTKKKRSEFRAALDRHLMIHPLVQDVFGIEPRHSPHHIAFRVMKRIGKRTRALCERSCRRRGHKHR
;
A
#
# COMPACT_ATOMS: atom_id res chain seq x y z
N MET A 1 25.21 19.83 25.21
CA MET A 1 24.38 18.70 25.69
C MET A 1 23.24 19.39 26.42
N ASP A 2 22.00 19.39 25.95
CA ASP A 2 21.17 18.23 25.64
C ASP A 2 20.24 18.48 24.43
N ARG A 3 20.11 17.46 23.59
CA ARG A 3 19.09 17.36 22.53
C ARG A 3 18.00 16.42 23.06
N SER A 4 17.03 16.95 23.80
CA SER A 4 15.82 16.20 24.17
C SER A 4 14.79 16.45 23.08
N GLY A 5 14.61 15.46 22.21
CA GLY A 5 13.74 15.53 21.06
C GLY A 5 12.26 15.52 21.45
N ASP A 6 11.51 16.45 20.85
CA ASP A 6 10.06 16.39 20.71
C ASP A 6 9.66 15.17 19.85
N GLU A 7 9.74 13.96 20.42
CA GLU A 7 9.11 12.77 19.85
C GLU A 7 7.61 12.84 20.15
N THR A 8 6.87 13.49 19.24
CA THR A 8 5.41 13.65 19.36
C THR A 8 4.68 12.29 19.35
N PRO A 9 3.57 12.13 20.11
CA PRO A 9 2.76 10.90 20.15
C PRO A 9 2.23 10.41 18.79
N GLU A 10 2.22 11.31 17.80
CA GLU A 10 1.80 11.01 16.43
C GLU A 10 2.87 10.26 15.63
N ALA A 11 4.15 10.52 15.89
CA ALA A 11 5.27 9.82 15.27
C ALA A 11 5.35 8.37 15.75
N GLU A 12 5.18 8.14 17.06
CA GLU A 12 5.13 6.80 17.65
C GLU A 12 3.96 5.98 17.10
N ALA A 13 2.76 6.57 17.01
CA ALA A 13 1.58 5.89 16.48
C ALA A 13 1.70 5.55 14.98
N ARG A 14 2.43 6.38 14.19
CA ARG A 14 2.75 6.09 12.79
C ARG A 14 3.70 4.90 12.69
N PHE A 15 4.77 4.95 13.48
CA PHE A 15 5.79 3.90 13.52
C PHE A 15 5.17 2.53 13.86
N ASP A 16 4.24 2.48 14.81
CA ASP A 16 3.50 1.26 15.16
C ASP A 16 2.63 0.75 13.98
N ALA A 17 1.98 1.65 13.21
CA ALA A 17 1.15 1.25 12.08
C ALA A 17 1.98 0.69 10.91
N GLU A 18 3.10 1.31 10.56
CA GLU A 18 4.03 0.85 9.52
C GLU A 18 4.65 -0.49 9.91
N ALA A 19 5.10 -0.65 11.16
CA ALA A 19 5.66 -1.90 11.66
C ALA A 19 4.64 -3.06 11.58
N ARG A 20 3.37 -2.81 11.94
CA ARG A 20 2.30 -3.81 11.81
C ARG A 20 1.98 -4.14 10.35
N PHE A 21 2.05 -3.15 9.45
CA PHE A 21 1.90 -3.40 8.02
C PHE A 21 3.04 -4.26 7.50
N GLU A 22 4.27 -3.94 7.88
CA GLU A 22 5.45 -4.70 7.51
C GLU A 22 5.35 -6.14 8.00
N GLN A 23 4.94 -6.37 9.26
CA GLN A 23 4.67 -7.72 9.78
C GLN A 23 3.61 -8.44 8.94
N ALA A 24 2.54 -7.75 8.53
CA ALA A 24 1.52 -8.34 7.65
C ALA A 24 2.10 -8.74 6.29
N LEU A 25 2.96 -7.92 5.71
CA LEU A 25 3.64 -8.25 4.44
C LEU A 25 4.63 -9.41 4.61
N GLN A 26 5.33 -9.50 5.75
CA GLN A 26 6.19 -10.64 6.07
C GLN A 26 5.39 -11.94 6.17
N LEU A 27 4.21 -11.93 6.80
CA LEU A 27 3.30 -13.08 6.82
C LEU A 27 2.94 -13.50 5.38
N LEU A 28 2.53 -12.55 4.53
CA LEU A 28 2.20 -12.84 3.13
C LEU A 28 3.39 -13.37 2.32
N LYS A 29 4.60 -12.90 2.62
CA LYS A 29 5.84 -13.38 1.99
C LYS A 29 6.14 -14.81 2.41
N ARG A 30 6.04 -15.11 3.70
CA ARG A 30 6.21 -16.47 4.25
C ARG A 30 5.20 -17.45 3.68
N ASP A 31 3.95 -17.02 3.53
CA ASP A 31 2.87 -17.83 2.96
C ASP A 31 2.94 -17.94 1.41
N GLY A 32 3.98 -17.38 0.78
CA GLY A 32 4.20 -17.44 -0.66
C GLY A 32 3.22 -16.62 -1.50
N ARG A 33 2.40 -15.76 -0.89
CA ARG A 33 1.38 -14.93 -1.57
C ARG A 33 2.00 -13.74 -2.31
N ILE A 34 3.08 -13.19 -1.79
CA ILE A 34 3.87 -12.13 -2.43
C ILE A 34 5.30 -12.59 -2.66
N LYS A 35 5.94 -12.09 -3.73
CA LYS A 35 7.37 -12.28 -3.98
C LYS A 35 8.22 -11.47 -3.00
N GLY A 36 7.75 -10.28 -2.65
CA GLY A 36 8.42 -9.38 -1.71
C GLY A 36 7.73 -8.03 -1.64
N PHE A 37 8.39 -7.10 -0.95
CA PHE A 37 7.96 -5.71 -0.80
C PHE A 37 9.19 -4.82 -0.56
N VAL A 38 9.03 -3.52 -0.77
CA VAL A 38 10.02 -2.48 -0.47
C VAL A 38 9.36 -1.45 0.45
N HIS A 39 10.04 -1.08 1.52
CA HIS A 39 9.65 0.03 2.38
C HIS A 39 10.30 1.32 1.81
N ALA A 40 9.45 2.29 1.44
CA ALA A 40 9.84 3.53 0.78
C ALA A 40 10.70 4.47 1.65
N LYS A 41 10.72 4.31 2.97
CA LYS A 41 11.67 5.01 3.85
C LYS A 41 13.14 4.81 3.44
N HIS A 42 13.43 3.71 2.72
CA HIS A 42 14.76 3.42 2.16
C HIS A 42 14.94 3.95 0.73
N ASN A 43 13.96 4.68 0.18
CA ASN A 43 13.92 5.13 -1.19
C ASN A 43 13.26 6.52 -1.24
N GLY A 44 14.05 7.56 -0.94
CA GLY A 44 13.58 8.91 -0.62
C GLY A 44 12.60 9.54 -1.63
N ASP A 45 12.68 9.17 -2.91
CA ASP A 45 11.73 9.63 -3.92
C ASP A 45 10.31 9.11 -3.70
N LEU A 46 10.15 7.88 -3.17
CA LEU A 46 8.85 7.28 -2.88
C LEU A 46 8.19 7.87 -1.63
N ASP A 47 9.00 8.29 -0.64
CA ASP A 47 8.52 8.95 0.57
C ASP A 47 8.02 10.38 0.27
N VAL A 48 8.73 11.12 -0.59
CA VAL A 48 8.25 12.41 -1.14
C VAL A 48 6.95 12.23 -1.92
N GLN A 49 6.78 11.08 -2.58
CA GLN A 49 5.55 10.68 -3.28
C GLN A 49 4.51 10.06 -2.35
N GLY A 50 4.68 10.15 -1.02
CA GLY A 50 3.71 9.70 -0.03
C GLY A 50 3.38 8.21 -0.08
N ILE A 51 4.22 7.39 -0.71
CA ILE A 51 4.10 5.93 -0.73
C ILE A 51 4.95 5.40 0.41
N ASP A 52 4.39 4.56 1.28
CA ASP A 52 5.15 3.94 2.38
C ASP A 52 5.68 2.56 1.97
N PHE A 53 4.96 1.80 1.13
CA PHE A 53 5.38 0.48 0.68
C PHE A 53 5.08 0.20 -0.80
N LEU A 54 5.97 -0.55 -1.46
CA LEU A 54 5.69 -1.24 -2.72
C LEU A 54 5.56 -2.74 -2.48
N ILE A 55 4.56 -3.37 -3.07
CA ILE A 55 4.21 -4.77 -2.88
C ILE A 55 4.27 -5.47 -4.24
N PHE A 56 4.91 -6.64 -4.27
CA PHE A 56 5.10 -7.44 -5.49
C PHE A 56 4.37 -8.78 -5.34
N PRO A 57 3.10 -8.89 -5.79
CA PRO A 57 2.34 -10.14 -5.69
C PRO A 57 2.96 -11.24 -6.52
N ARG A 58 2.93 -12.48 -6.03
CA ARG A 58 3.45 -13.62 -6.77
C ARG A 58 2.50 -13.99 -7.92
N GLY A 59 3.06 -14.42 -9.05
CA GLY A 59 2.27 -14.83 -10.22
C GLY A 59 1.71 -13.67 -11.06
N THR A 60 2.13 -12.44 -10.79
CA THR A 60 1.76 -11.27 -11.62
C THR A 60 2.99 -10.40 -11.85
N SER A 61 3.02 -9.65 -12.95
CA SER A 61 4.00 -8.57 -13.20
C SER A 61 3.55 -7.23 -12.62
N LEU A 62 2.51 -7.22 -11.80
CA LEU A 62 1.93 -6.00 -11.24
C LEU A 62 2.71 -5.57 -10.00
N VAL A 63 2.79 -4.25 -9.80
CA VAL A 63 3.32 -3.64 -8.59
C VAL A 63 2.20 -2.86 -7.94
N PHE A 64 2.06 -3.02 -6.63
CA PHE A 64 1.06 -2.32 -5.84
C PHE A 64 1.76 -1.39 -4.87
N ALA A 65 1.58 -0.09 -5.02
CA ALA A 65 1.94 0.83 -3.97
C ALA A 65 0.92 0.78 -2.83
N ALA A 66 1.37 1.13 -1.64
CA ALA A 66 0.58 1.25 -0.43
C ALA A 66 1.07 2.47 0.35
N GLN A 67 0.12 3.28 0.78
CA GLN A 67 0.35 4.33 1.77
C GLN A 67 -0.41 3.94 3.05
N VAL A 68 0.30 3.96 4.17
CA VAL A 68 -0.13 3.65 5.53
C VAL A 68 -0.45 4.97 6.24
N LYS A 69 -1.73 5.15 6.55
CA LYS A 69 -2.20 6.41 7.12
C LYS A 69 -1.68 6.71 8.53
N THR A 70 -1.23 7.95 8.70
CA THR A 70 -1.44 8.76 9.90
C THR A 70 -2.81 9.46 9.86
N LYS A 71 -3.30 9.92 11.02
CA LYS A 71 -4.67 10.40 11.34
C LYS A 71 -5.23 11.56 10.48
N LYS A 72 -5.26 11.47 9.15
CA LYS A 72 -6.00 12.41 8.29
C LYS A 72 -7.49 12.08 8.29
N LYS A 73 -8.35 13.10 8.29
CA LYS A 73 -9.81 12.93 8.12
C LYS A 73 -10.07 12.12 6.84
N ARG A 74 -11.15 11.33 6.82
CA ARG A 74 -11.47 10.42 5.69
C ARG A 74 -11.52 11.16 4.34
N SER A 75 -12.00 12.40 4.33
CA SER A 75 -12.07 13.29 3.17
C SER A 75 -10.68 13.68 2.66
N GLU A 76 -9.78 14.13 3.55
CA GLU A 76 -8.42 14.56 3.23
C GLU A 76 -7.58 13.41 2.66
N PHE A 77 -7.74 12.23 3.23
CA PHE A 77 -7.11 11.04 2.67
C PHE A 77 -7.64 10.68 1.30
N ARG A 78 -8.95 10.79 1.08
CA ARG A 78 -9.53 10.51 -0.24
C ARG A 78 -9.00 11.51 -1.27
N ALA A 79 -8.92 12.79 -0.93
CA ALA A 79 -8.34 13.82 -1.79
C ALA A 79 -6.82 13.65 -2.02
N ALA A 80 -6.07 13.17 -1.03
CA ALA A 80 -4.66 12.82 -1.20
C ALA A 80 -4.50 11.60 -2.13
N LEU A 81 -5.36 10.60 -1.94
CA LEU A 81 -5.40 9.35 -2.69
C LEU A 81 -5.82 9.58 -4.15
N ASP A 82 -6.84 10.41 -4.40
CA ASP A 82 -7.26 10.78 -5.75
C ASP A 82 -6.14 11.55 -6.47
N ARG A 83 -5.44 12.47 -5.77
CA ARG A 83 -4.24 13.13 -6.30
C ARG A 83 -3.11 12.15 -6.59
N HIS A 84 -2.85 11.17 -5.72
CA HIS A 84 -1.81 10.16 -5.96
C HIS A 84 -2.15 9.26 -7.15
N LEU A 85 -3.41 8.83 -7.28
CA LEU A 85 -3.86 8.03 -8.42
C LEU A 85 -3.76 8.81 -9.75
N MET A 86 -3.91 10.15 -9.70
CA MET A 86 -3.71 11.01 -10.87
C MET A 86 -2.24 11.19 -11.23
N ILE A 87 -1.37 11.40 -10.25
CA ILE A 87 0.05 11.71 -10.47
C ILE A 87 0.86 10.44 -10.76
N HIS A 88 0.51 9.32 -10.13
CA HIS A 88 1.23 8.06 -10.22
C HIS A 88 0.29 6.93 -10.68
N PRO A 89 0.17 6.68 -11.99
CA PRO A 89 -0.67 5.63 -12.55
C PRO A 89 -0.31 4.21 -12.05
N LEU A 90 0.90 4.06 -11.51
CA LEU A 90 1.43 2.81 -10.94
C LEU A 90 0.95 2.55 -9.50
N VAL A 91 0.45 3.57 -8.78
CA VAL A 91 -0.18 3.40 -7.48
C VAL A 91 -1.52 2.71 -7.69
N GLN A 92 -1.56 1.39 -7.53
CA GLN A 92 -2.77 0.60 -7.77
C GLN A 92 -3.75 0.63 -6.58
N ASP A 93 -3.25 0.93 -5.38
CA ASP A 93 -4.07 0.95 -4.18
C ASP A 93 -3.47 1.80 -3.05
N VAL A 94 -4.28 2.07 -2.03
CA VAL A 94 -3.83 2.74 -0.81
C VAL A 94 -4.56 2.14 0.40
N PHE A 95 -3.81 1.89 1.48
CA PHE A 95 -4.27 1.10 2.62
C PHE A 95 -4.41 1.94 3.90
N GLY A 96 -5.65 2.18 4.31
CA GLY A 96 -5.92 2.66 5.66
C GLY A 96 -5.73 1.54 6.69
N ILE A 97 -4.73 1.68 7.55
CA ILE A 97 -4.55 0.86 8.76
C ILE A 97 -5.16 1.63 9.93
N GLU A 98 -5.93 0.93 10.76
CA GLU A 98 -6.40 1.46 12.02
C GLU A 98 -5.55 0.84 13.12
N PRO A 99 -5.26 1.55 14.23
CA PRO A 99 -4.42 1.04 15.32
C PRO A 99 -4.92 -0.27 15.95
N ARG A 100 -6.18 -0.65 15.73
CA ARG A 100 -6.77 -1.90 16.23
C ARG A 100 -6.59 -3.09 15.28
N HIS A 101 -6.12 -2.90 14.05
CA HIS A 101 -5.97 -4.01 13.11
C HIS A 101 -4.74 -4.85 13.47
N SER A 102 -4.94 -6.18 13.59
CA SER A 102 -3.82 -7.11 13.72
C SER A 102 -3.14 -7.38 12.37
N PRO A 103 -1.86 -7.79 12.35
CA PRO A 103 -1.15 -8.11 11.10
C PRO A 103 -1.89 -9.11 10.19
N HIS A 104 -2.53 -10.13 10.76
CA HIS A 104 -3.34 -11.09 9.99
C HIS A 104 -4.55 -10.44 9.30
N HIS A 105 -5.26 -9.53 9.98
CA HIS A 105 -6.36 -8.76 9.38
C HIS A 105 -5.85 -7.84 8.27
N ILE A 106 -4.71 -7.20 8.47
CA ILE A 106 -4.07 -6.35 7.47
C ILE A 106 -3.71 -7.19 6.24
N ALA A 107 -3.05 -8.33 6.42
CA ALA A 107 -2.65 -9.26 5.36
C ALA A 107 -3.85 -9.73 4.53
N PHE A 108 -4.95 -10.13 5.19
CA PHE A 108 -6.20 -10.48 4.52
C PHE A 108 -6.75 -9.34 3.65
N ARG A 109 -6.77 -8.11 4.19
CA ARG A 109 -7.26 -6.93 3.45
C ARG A 109 -6.37 -6.61 2.25
N VAL A 110 -5.05 -6.72 2.39
CA VAL A 110 -4.08 -6.55 1.30
C VAL A 110 -4.38 -7.53 0.16
N MET A 111 -4.51 -8.82 0.45
CA MET A 111 -4.79 -9.82 -0.58
C MET A 111 -6.16 -9.64 -1.23
N LYS A 112 -7.20 -9.29 -0.46
CA LYS A 112 -8.54 -9.01 -1.01
C LYS A 112 -8.50 -7.85 -2.01
N ARG A 113 -7.73 -6.79 -1.72
CA ARG A 113 -7.57 -5.63 -2.59
C ARG A 113 -6.78 -5.95 -3.85
N ILE A 114 -5.63 -6.62 -3.72
CA ILE A 114 -4.83 -7.10 -4.86
C ILE A 114 -5.71 -7.95 -5.79
N GLY A 115 -6.42 -8.94 -5.25
CA GLY A 115 -7.29 -9.81 -6.05
C GLY A 115 -8.38 -9.05 -6.82
N LYS A 116 -9.05 -8.10 -6.18
CA LYS A 116 -10.07 -7.25 -6.84
C LYS A 116 -9.48 -6.44 -7.99
N ARG A 117 -8.30 -5.85 -7.80
CA ARG A 117 -7.63 -5.02 -8.81
C ARG A 117 -7.07 -5.84 -9.97
N THR A 118 -6.40 -6.95 -9.68
CA THR A 118 -5.91 -7.88 -10.71
C THR A 118 -7.06 -8.35 -11.60
N ARG A 119 -8.19 -8.77 -11.01
CA ARG A 119 -9.38 -9.16 -11.78
C ARG A 119 -9.89 -8.03 -12.68
N ALA A 120 -10.03 -6.82 -12.15
CA ALA A 120 -10.50 -5.66 -12.93
C ALA A 120 -9.54 -5.26 -14.07
N LEU A 121 -8.24 -5.51 -13.92
CA LEU A 121 -7.25 -5.30 -14.98
C LEU A 121 -7.34 -6.40 -16.05
N CYS A 122 -7.46 -7.67 -15.63
CA CYS A 122 -7.66 -8.80 -16.55
C CYS A 122 -8.94 -8.62 -17.38
N GLU A 123 -10.08 -8.29 -16.75
CA GLU A 123 -11.36 -8.07 -17.43
C GLU A 123 -11.27 -6.93 -18.47
N ARG A 124 -10.59 -5.82 -18.14
CA ARG A 124 -10.33 -4.73 -19.10
C ARG A 124 -9.45 -5.16 -20.26
N SER A 125 -8.42 -5.95 -20.00
CA SER A 125 -7.53 -6.49 -21.04
C SER A 125 -8.29 -7.41 -22.00
N CYS A 126 -9.10 -8.34 -21.48
CA CYS A 126 -9.91 -9.24 -22.29
C CYS A 126 -10.94 -8.49 -23.16
N ARG A 127 -11.63 -7.48 -22.60
CA ARG A 127 -12.56 -6.64 -23.37
C ARG A 127 -11.87 -5.88 -24.51
N ARG A 128 -10.67 -5.35 -24.28
CA ARG A 128 -9.88 -4.65 -25.31
C ARG A 128 -9.42 -5.59 -26.44
N ARG A 129 -9.10 -6.85 -26.12
CA ARG A 129 -8.74 -7.85 -27.15
C ARG A 129 -9.94 -8.29 -27.98
N GLY A 130 -11.11 -8.45 -27.37
CA GLY A 130 -12.36 -8.75 -28.09
C GLY A 130 -12.77 -7.65 -29.08
N HIS A 131 -12.38 -6.40 -28.83
CA HIS A 131 -12.68 -5.26 -29.70
C HIS A 131 -11.73 -5.12 -30.90
N LYS A 132 -10.56 -5.79 -30.90
CA LYS A 132 -9.61 -5.78 -32.02
C LYS A 132 -9.91 -6.83 -33.10
N HIS A 133 -10.89 -7.70 -32.86
CA HIS A 133 -11.32 -8.76 -33.79
C HIS A 133 -12.71 -8.51 -34.40
N ARG A 134 -13.20 -7.26 -34.33
CA ARG A 134 -14.34 -6.77 -35.11
C ARG A 134 -13.85 -5.71 -36.07
#